data_AF-J9E8P3-F1
#
_entry.id   AF-J9E8P3-F1
#
_cell.length_a   1.000
_cell.length_b   1.000
_cell.length_c   1.000
_cell.angle_alpha   90.00
_cell.angle_beta   90.00
_cell.angle_gamma   90.00
#
_symmetry.space_group_name_H-M   'P 1'
#
loop_
_entity.id
_entity.type
_entity.pdbx_description
1 polymer ?
#
loop_
_entity_poly.entity_id
_entity_poly.type
_entity_poly.pdbx_seq_one_letter_code
_entity_poly.pdbx_strand_id
1 'polypeptide(L)'
;MDSQTFPFREPVSTIIKLAEKNSDKGPLAVQLLAVLVSDINSAVGFETITKQRKTASSFRDGYLFDIFELSTSMLRKTVSGGGIGERELSAVSSLLQLSLNCLSFDFIGSLADETNDDNATVQVPTLWRLAFTDGELITMFFRLYNELPIELTTRVLQNIVQLSSLRRTLFSNPERQTYLTHIVKGVKAIMEQPDKLRQQESFHEFCRIVSRLKGNYQLIELMKVEEYSTVIALLADFTEQSLRAYEFSANSTYYLLSFWQRMVSSVPYVKAADPHLLNLYCPKITATYVESRLQYARAVA
;
A
#
# COMPACT_ATOMS: atom_id res chain seq x y z
N MET A 1 -9.64 0.78 -45.67
CA MET A 1 -9.25 1.04 -44.27
C MET A 1 -9.75 -0.15 -43.48
N ASP A 2 -8.94 -1.20 -43.40
CA ASP A 2 -9.30 -2.38 -42.63
C ASP A 2 -9.42 -1.97 -41.17
N SER A 3 -10.61 -2.11 -40.60
CA SER A 3 -10.80 -2.02 -39.16
C SER A 3 -9.90 -3.08 -38.54
N GLN A 4 -8.80 -2.68 -37.90
CA GLN A 4 -8.00 -3.61 -37.10
C GLN A 4 -8.90 -4.19 -36.00
N THR A 5 -9.49 -5.35 -36.27
CA THR A 5 -10.21 -6.12 -35.27
C THR A 5 -9.15 -6.68 -34.34
N PHE A 6 -9.16 -6.22 -33.09
CA PHE A 6 -8.31 -6.74 -32.04
C PHE A 6 -9.13 -7.81 -31.28
N PRO A 7 -9.08 -9.09 -31.69
CA PRO A 7 -10.00 -10.13 -31.20
C PRO A 7 -9.88 -10.37 -29.69
N PHE A 8 -8.76 -9.97 -29.07
CA PHE A 8 -8.52 -10.11 -27.64
C PHE A 8 -8.88 -8.85 -26.83
N ARG A 9 -9.18 -7.72 -27.48
CA ARG A 9 -9.58 -6.47 -26.80
C ARG A 9 -11.06 -6.46 -26.43
N GLU A 10 -11.92 -6.94 -27.33
CA GLU A 10 -13.37 -7.05 -27.08
C GLU A 10 -13.72 -7.99 -25.90
N PRO A 11 -13.06 -9.16 -25.72
CA PRO A 11 -13.23 -9.99 -24.54
C PRO A 11 -12.93 -9.27 -23.23
N VAL A 12 -11.88 -8.44 -23.15
CA VAL A 12 -11.55 -7.71 -21.91
C VAL A 12 -12.68 -6.77 -21.52
N SER A 13 -13.16 -5.95 -22.46
CA SER A 13 -14.31 -5.07 -22.23
C SER A 13 -15.58 -5.85 -21.85
N THR A 14 -15.75 -7.06 -22.39
CA THR A 14 -16.88 -7.93 -22.05
C THR A 14 -16.78 -8.46 -20.62
N ILE A 15 -15.59 -8.88 -20.19
CA ILE A 15 -15.35 -9.38 -18.82
C ILE A 15 -15.55 -8.24 -17.80
N ILE A 16 -15.05 -7.03 -18.07
CA ILE A 16 -15.28 -5.84 -17.22
C ILE A 16 -16.79 -5.61 -17.02
N LYS A 17 -17.56 -5.58 -18.12
CA LYS A 17 -19.03 -5.41 -18.06
C LYS A 17 -19.74 -6.56 -17.32
N LEU A 18 -19.24 -7.78 -17.41
CA LEU A 18 -19.80 -8.93 -16.68
C LEU A 18 -19.56 -8.82 -15.18
N ALA A 19 -18.38 -8.33 -14.77
CA ALA A 19 -18.07 -8.05 -13.38
C ALA A 19 -18.95 -6.93 -12.81
N GLU A 20 -19.17 -5.84 -13.56
CA GLU A 20 -20.02 -4.72 -13.15
C GLU A 20 -21.48 -5.09 -12.92
N LYS A 21 -22.04 -5.93 -13.80
CA LYS A 21 -23.47 -6.29 -13.75
C LYS A 21 -23.86 -7.10 -12.51
N ASN A 22 -22.89 -7.58 -11.73
CA ASN A 22 -23.10 -8.35 -10.49
C ASN A 22 -24.12 -9.50 -10.66
N SER A 23 -24.01 -10.21 -11.78
CA SER A 23 -24.77 -11.43 -12.05
C SER A 23 -24.11 -12.65 -11.40
N ASP A 24 -24.69 -13.85 -11.53
CA ASP A 24 -24.08 -15.11 -11.07
C ASP A 24 -22.64 -15.33 -11.57
N LYS A 25 -22.26 -14.68 -12.68
CA LYS A 25 -20.93 -14.75 -13.29
C LYS A 25 -19.96 -13.66 -12.82
N GLY A 26 -20.42 -12.70 -12.03
CA GLY A 26 -19.63 -11.56 -11.56
C GLY A 26 -18.37 -11.95 -10.79
N PRO A 27 -18.44 -12.84 -9.78
CA PRO A 27 -17.27 -13.29 -9.04
C PRO A 27 -16.20 -13.94 -9.92
N LEU A 28 -16.62 -14.78 -10.87
CA LEU A 28 -15.71 -15.40 -11.84
C LEU A 28 -15.07 -14.36 -12.76
N ALA A 29 -15.83 -13.35 -13.20
CA ALA A 29 -15.29 -12.26 -14.01
C ALA A 29 -14.21 -11.46 -13.25
N VAL A 30 -14.42 -11.16 -11.97
CA VAL A 30 -13.41 -10.51 -11.11
C VAL A 30 -12.14 -11.35 -11.00
N GLN A 31 -12.27 -12.67 -10.79
CA GLN A 31 -11.13 -13.58 -10.73
C GLN A 31 -10.37 -13.64 -12.06
N LEU A 32 -11.08 -13.70 -13.18
CA LEU A 32 -10.47 -13.66 -14.52
C LEU A 32 -9.71 -12.37 -14.77
N LEU A 33 -10.25 -11.21 -14.36
CA LEU A 33 -9.52 -9.94 -14.44
C LEU A 33 -8.28 -9.95 -13.56
N ALA A 34 -8.33 -10.53 -12.36
CA ALA A 34 -7.18 -10.57 -11.46
C ALA A 34 -6.04 -11.39 -12.06
N VAL A 35 -6.36 -12.56 -12.65
CA VAL A 35 -5.41 -13.39 -13.38
C VAL A 35 -4.87 -12.64 -14.60
N LEU A 36 -5.74 -12.02 -15.39
CA LEU A 36 -5.34 -11.28 -16.60
C LEU A 36 -4.35 -10.14 -16.30
N VAL A 37 -4.62 -9.34 -15.26
CA VAL A 37 -3.72 -8.25 -14.86
C VAL A 37 -2.36 -8.82 -14.42
N SER A 38 -2.35 -9.91 -13.65
CA SER A 38 -1.13 -10.58 -13.20
C SER A 38 -0.32 -11.14 -14.37
N ASP A 39 -0.98 -11.83 -15.31
CA ASP A 39 -0.33 -12.48 -16.45
C ASP A 39 0.28 -11.46 -17.41
N ILE A 40 -0.44 -10.38 -17.71
CA ILE A 40 0.08 -9.29 -18.57
C ILE A 40 1.27 -8.58 -17.90
N ASN A 41 1.24 -8.46 -16.57
CA ASN A 41 2.34 -7.88 -15.81
C ASN A 41 3.56 -8.81 -15.75
N SER A 42 3.37 -10.12 -15.97
CA SER A 42 4.45 -11.09 -15.99
C SER A 42 5.24 -11.06 -17.30
N ALA A 43 6.47 -11.58 -17.26
CA ALA A 43 7.25 -11.88 -18.46
C ALA A 43 6.97 -13.29 -19.03
N VAL A 44 6.09 -14.06 -18.39
CA VAL A 44 5.84 -15.45 -18.73
C VAL A 44 5.09 -15.53 -20.07
N GLY A 45 5.53 -16.43 -20.95
CA GLY A 45 4.89 -16.66 -22.26
C GLY A 45 5.27 -15.67 -23.36
N PHE A 46 6.08 -14.64 -23.08
CA PHE A 46 6.59 -13.72 -24.10
C PHE A 46 7.94 -14.18 -24.66
N GLU A 47 8.06 -14.21 -25.99
CA GLU A 47 9.33 -14.52 -26.67
C GLU A 47 10.41 -13.45 -26.44
N THR A 48 10.01 -12.19 -26.28
CA THR A 48 10.94 -11.07 -26.06
C THR A 48 10.39 -10.05 -25.07
N ILE A 49 11.29 -9.43 -24.32
CA ILE A 49 10.97 -8.32 -23.40
C ILE A 49 10.32 -7.16 -24.17
N THR A 50 10.72 -6.91 -25.42
CA THR A 50 10.11 -5.85 -26.24
C THR A 50 8.64 -6.11 -26.56
N LYS A 51 8.27 -7.37 -26.86
CA LYS A 51 6.86 -7.75 -27.07
C LYS A 51 6.08 -7.61 -25.77
N GLN A 52 6.62 -8.11 -24.66
CA GLN A 52 6.02 -7.98 -23.33
C GLN A 52 5.73 -6.52 -22.99
N ARG A 53 6.74 -5.64 -23.08
CA ARG A 53 6.59 -4.22 -22.74
C ARG A 53 5.54 -3.52 -23.59
N LYS A 54 5.47 -3.82 -24.90
CA LYS A 54 4.45 -3.26 -25.79
C LYS A 54 3.04 -3.70 -25.40
N THR A 55 2.86 -4.99 -25.10
CA THR A 55 1.57 -5.53 -24.64
C THR A 55 1.17 -4.94 -23.29
N ALA A 56 2.08 -4.93 -22.32
CA ALA A 56 1.86 -4.36 -20.99
C ALA A 56 1.50 -2.87 -21.06
N SER A 57 2.22 -2.09 -21.88
CA SER A 57 1.93 -0.66 -22.09
C SER A 57 0.56 -0.47 -22.75
N SER A 58 0.23 -1.24 -23.78
CA SER A 58 -1.09 -1.16 -24.43
C SER A 58 -2.22 -1.55 -23.49
N PHE A 59 -2.00 -2.48 -22.57
CA PHE A 59 -3.01 -2.89 -21.58
C PHE A 59 -3.17 -1.85 -20.46
N ARG A 60 -2.05 -1.34 -19.93
CA ARG A 60 -2.00 -0.25 -18.96
C ARG A 60 -2.81 0.95 -19.42
N ASP A 61 -2.60 1.37 -20.67
CA ASP A 61 -3.21 2.58 -21.23
C ASP A 61 -4.65 2.36 -21.70
N GLY A 62 -5.07 1.10 -21.92
CA GLY A 62 -6.38 0.77 -22.49
C GLY A 62 -7.42 0.21 -21.51
N TYR A 63 -7.00 -0.45 -20.42
CA TYR A 63 -7.92 -1.23 -19.57
C TYR A 63 -7.60 -1.17 -18.07
N LEU A 64 -6.33 -1.00 -17.69
CA LEU A 64 -5.90 -1.20 -16.32
C LEU A 64 -6.59 -0.25 -15.32
N PHE A 65 -6.84 1.00 -15.73
CA PHE A 65 -7.55 1.97 -14.89
C PHE A 65 -9.01 1.58 -14.69
N ASP A 66 -9.72 1.23 -15.76
CA ASP A 66 -11.12 0.80 -15.68
C ASP A 66 -11.28 -0.43 -14.76
N ILE A 67 -10.34 -1.37 -14.82
CA ILE A 67 -10.30 -2.55 -13.94
C ILE A 67 -10.05 -2.13 -12.48
N PHE A 68 -9.17 -1.16 -12.25
CA PHE A 68 -8.91 -0.62 -10.93
C PHE A 68 -10.14 0.11 -10.36
N GLU A 69 -10.78 0.97 -11.14
CA GLU A 69 -12.00 1.69 -10.77
C GLU A 69 -13.16 0.73 -10.50
N LEU A 70 -13.32 -0.31 -11.31
CA LEU A 70 -14.26 -1.40 -11.07
C LEU A 70 -14.06 -2.01 -9.67
N SER A 71 -12.82 -2.46 -9.40
CA SER A 71 -12.50 -3.16 -8.14
C SER A 71 -12.78 -2.27 -6.92
N THR A 72 -12.36 -1.01 -6.98
CA THR A 72 -12.49 -0.06 -5.87
C THR A 72 -13.93 0.44 -5.69
N SER A 73 -14.69 0.58 -6.77
CA SER A 73 -16.12 0.91 -6.72
C SER A 73 -16.95 -0.20 -6.08
N MET A 74 -16.63 -1.46 -6.37
CA MET A 74 -17.31 -2.61 -5.74
C MET A 74 -16.91 -2.76 -4.26
N LEU A 75 -15.64 -2.55 -3.91
CA LEU A 75 -15.19 -2.51 -2.51
C LEU A 75 -15.89 -1.42 -1.72
N ARG A 76 -16.07 -0.22 -2.30
CA ARG A 76 -16.78 0.89 -1.66
C ARG A 76 -18.24 0.56 -1.33
N LYS A 77 -18.93 -0.17 -2.22
CA LYS A 77 -20.29 -0.67 -1.96
C LYS A 77 -20.33 -1.64 -0.79
N THR A 78 -19.29 -2.45 -0.63
CA THR A 78 -19.16 -3.41 0.48
C THR A 78 -19.05 -2.68 1.83
N VAL A 79 -18.25 -1.61 1.92
CA VAL A 79 -18.11 -0.76 3.13
C VAL A 79 -19.41 -0.02 3.50
N SER A 80 -20.29 0.18 2.52
CA SER A 80 -21.52 0.95 2.68
C SER A 80 -22.76 0.09 3.00
N GLY A 81 -22.68 -1.21 2.72
CA GLY A 81 -23.74 -2.19 3.01
C GLY A 81 -23.45 -2.88 4.34
N GLY A 82 -24.27 -2.63 5.36
CA GLY A 82 -24.02 -3.12 6.72
C GLY A 82 -23.73 -4.62 6.81
N GLY A 83 -22.57 -4.96 7.38
CA GLY A 83 -22.13 -6.33 7.68
C GLY A 83 -21.80 -7.17 6.45
N ILE A 84 -20.65 -7.85 6.44
CA ILE A 84 -20.19 -8.64 5.31
C ILE A 84 -20.45 -10.12 5.58
N GLY A 85 -21.31 -10.74 4.79
CA GLY A 85 -21.60 -12.17 4.89
C GLY A 85 -20.45 -13.05 4.38
N GLU A 86 -20.44 -14.33 4.74
CA GLU A 86 -19.35 -15.27 4.39
C GLU A 86 -19.18 -15.43 2.86
N ARG A 87 -20.30 -15.44 2.10
CA ARG A 87 -20.27 -15.46 0.63
C ARG A 87 -19.70 -14.18 0.02
N GLU A 88 -19.83 -13.06 0.72
CA GLU A 88 -19.30 -11.77 0.29
C GLU A 88 -17.81 -11.66 0.60
N LEU A 89 -17.30 -12.31 1.65
CA LEU A 89 -15.87 -12.32 1.99
C LEU A 89 -14.99 -12.85 0.86
N SER A 90 -15.42 -13.93 0.17
CA SER A 90 -14.66 -14.45 -0.98
C SER A 90 -14.62 -13.44 -2.13
N ALA A 91 -15.74 -12.75 -2.40
CA ALA A 91 -15.81 -11.72 -3.42
C ALA A 91 -14.93 -10.51 -3.06
N VAL A 92 -14.98 -10.06 -1.81
CA VAL A 92 -14.11 -9.00 -1.28
C VAL A 92 -12.64 -9.38 -1.39
N SER A 93 -12.27 -10.61 -1.05
CA SER A 93 -10.90 -11.10 -1.19
C SER A 93 -10.42 -11.04 -2.65
N SER A 94 -11.26 -11.46 -3.61
CA SER A 94 -10.95 -11.35 -5.04
C SER A 94 -10.84 -9.90 -5.51
N LEU A 95 -11.70 -9.00 -5.02
CA LEU A 95 -11.64 -7.57 -5.34
C LEU A 95 -10.39 -6.89 -4.78
N LEU A 96 -10.01 -7.21 -3.53
CA LEU A 96 -8.77 -6.73 -2.91
C LEU A 96 -7.53 -7.22 -3.67
N GLN A 97 -7.53 -8.48 -4.15
CA GLN A 97 -6.45 -9.00 -4.99
C GLN A 97 -6.41 -8.31 -6.35
N LEU A 98 -7.56 -8.07 -6.98
CA LEU A 98 -7.64 -7.36 -8.25
C LEU A 98 -7.08 -5.93 -8.13
N SER A 99 -7.51 -5.21 -7.09
CA SER A 99 -7.01 -3.85 -6.81
C SER A 99 -5.50 -3.84 -6.57
N LEU A 100 -5.01 -4.82 -5.80
CA LEU A 100 -3.58 -4.98 -5.54
C LEU A 100 -2.78 -5.26 -6.82
N ASN A 101 -3.29 -6.13 -7.69
CA ASN A 101 -2.65 -6.44 -8.97
C ASN A 101 -2.56 -5.20 -9.87
N CYS A 102 -3.61 -4.38 -9.89
CA CYS A 102 -3.59 -3.12 -10.63
C CYS A 102 -2.56 -2.13 -10.07
N LEU A 103 -2.47 -1.98 -8.75
CA LEU A 103 -1.54 -1.07 -8.10
C LEU A 103 -0.08 -1.55 -8.16
N SER A 104 0.13 -2.86 -8.28
CA SER A 104 1.45 -3.51 -8.37
C SER A 104 1.92 -3.74 -9.81
N PHE A 105 1.20 -3.18 -10.80
CA PHE A 105 1.57 -3.27 -12.20
C PHE A 105 2.91 -2.56 -12.47
N ASP A 106 3.76 -3.10 -13.34
CA ASP A 106 5.00 -2.45 -13.76
C ASP A 106 4.67 -1.32 -14.75
N PHE A 107 4.44 -0.13 -14.19
CA PHE A 107 4.04 1.05 -14.96
C PHE A 107 5.17 1.62 -15.83
N ILE A 108 6.44 1.36 -15.50
CA ILE A 108 7.61 2.00 -16.13
C ILE A 108 8.45 1.03 -16.98
N GLY A 109 8.13 -0.26 -16.95
CA GLY A 109 8.90 -1.30 -17.64
C GLY A 109 10.21 -1.63 -16.92
N SER A 110 10.32 -1.36 -15.61
CA SER A 110 11.52 -1.69 -14.84
C SER A 110 11.56 -3.19 -14.62
N LEU A 111 12.63 -3.84 -15.12
CA LEU A 111 13.01 -5.14 -14.57
C LEU A 111 13.28 -4.86 -13.09
N ALA A 112 12.45 -5.40 -12.21
CA ALA A 112 12.55 -5.16 -10.78
C ALA A 112 13.96 -5.54 -10.32
N ASP A 113 14.80 -4.53 -10.08
CA ASP A 113 16.04 -4.72 -9.34
C ASP A 113 15.63 -4.76 -7.87
N GLU A 114 15.43 -5.98 -7.35
CA GLU A 114 14.98 -6.23 -5.98
C GLU A 114 15.98 -5.73 -4.92
N THR A 115 17.16 -5.24 -5.32
CA THR A 115 18.23 -4.83 -4.41
C THR A 115 18.18 -3.36 -3.98
N ASN A 116 17.31 -2.53 -4.57
CA ASN A 116 17.30 -1.08 -4.35
C ASN A 116 16.02 -0.59 -3.63
N ASP A 117 16.15 0.05 -2.47
CA ASP A 117 15.03 0.50 -1.62
C ASP A 117 14.17 1.60 -2.30
N ASP A 118 14.75 2.28 -3.31
CA ASP A 118 14.07 3.29 -4.15
C ASP A 118 13.14 2.67 -5.21
N ASN A 119 13.20 1.35 -5.47
CA ASN A 119 12.38 0.66 -6.47
C ASN A 119 10.92 0.43 -6.05
N ALA A 120 10.50 0.94 -4.91
CA ALA A 120 9.16 0.71 -4.37
C ALA A 120 8.27 1.94 -4.40
N THR A 121 8.53 2.89 -5.30
CA THR A 121 7.61 3.97 -5.63
C THR A 121 6.63 3.51 -6.70
N VAL A 122 5.33 3.67 -6.44
CA VAL A 122 4.27 3.32 -7.40
C VAL A 122 4.08 4.50 -8.37
N GLN A 123 4.40 4.27 -9.64
CA GLN A 123 4.45 5.29 -10.70
C GLN A 123 3.27 5.16 -11.67
N VAL A 124 2.05 5.25 -11.15
CA VAL A 124 0.83 5.25 -11.97
C VAL A 124 0.83 6.38 -13.02
N PRO A 125 0.13 6.20 -14.16
CA PRO A 125 -0.06 7.27 -15.13
C PRO A 125 -0.72 8.50 -14.51
N THR A 126 -0.34 9.70 -14.96
CA THR A 126 -0.89 10.98 -14.46
C THR A 126 -2.41 11.06 -14.57
N LEU A 127 -3.01 10.37 -15.55
CA LEU A 127 -4.46 10.28 -15.74
C LEU A 127 -5.17 9.68 -14.52
N TRP A 128 -4.50 8.84 -13.72
CA TRP A 128 -5.07 8.23 -12.53
C TRP A 128 -5.10 9.17 -11.32
N ARG A 129 -4.38 10.30 -11.39
CA ARG A 129 -4.17 11.22 -10.25
C ARG A 129 -5.48 11.54 -9.51
N LEU A 130 -6.55 11.86 -10.26
CA LEU A 130 -7.83 12.28 -9.69
C LEU A 130 -8.47 11.21 -8.79
N ALA A 131 -8.19 9.92 -9.02
CA ALA A 131 -8.70 8.84 -8.17
C ALA A 131 -8.08 8.81 -6.77
N PHE A 132 -6.97 9.54 -6.55
CA PHE A 132 -6.22 9.55 -5.29
C PHE A 132 -6.23 10.92 -4.60
N THR A 133 -6.36 12.01 -5.37
CA THR A 133 -6.13 13.39 -4.90
C THR A 133 -6.90 13.78 -3.64
N ASP A 134 -8.15 13.32 -3.50
CA ASP A 134 -9.02 13.66 -2.38
C ASP A 134 -8.76 12.83 -1.11
N GLY A 135 -7.97 11.76 -1.20
CA GLY A 135 -7.71 10.85 -0.08
C GLY A 135 -8.88 9.92 0.29
N GLU A 136 -10.00 9.95 -0.44
CA GLU A 136 -11.18 9.13 -0.14
C GLU A 136 -10.91 7.64 -0.37
N LEU A 137 -10.11 7.32 -1.38
CA LEU A 137 -9.77 5.93 -1.67
C LEU A 137 -8.91 5.31 -0.57
N ILE A 138 -7.83 5.97 -0.16
CA ILE A 138 -6.96 5.47 0.92
C ILE A 138 -7.72 5.39 2.25
N THR A 139 -8.60 6.36 2.52
CA THR A 139 -9.49 6.33 3.69
C THR A 139 -10.42 5.12 3.67
N MET A 140 -10.99 4.79 2.51
CA MET A 140 -11.82 3.59 2.34
C MET A 140 -11.05 2.30 2.66
N PHE A 141 -9.78 2.17 2.23
CA PHE A 141 -8.96 1.01 2.59
C PHE A 141 -8.65 0.92 4.09
N PHE A 142 -8.41 2.04 4.77
CA PHE A 142 -8.28 2.03 6.24
C PHE A 142 -9.59 1.65 6.94
N ARG A 143 -10.75 2.03 6.38
CA ARG A 143 -12.05 1.55 6.88
C ARG A 143 -12.22 0.04 6.67
N LEU A 144 -11.85 -0.47 5.50
CA LEU A 144 -11.85 -1.92 5.23
C LEU A 144 -10.99 -2.69 6.25
N TYR A 145 -9.83 -2.15 6.66
CA TYR A 145 -9.00 -2.77 7.70
C TYR A 145 -9.78 -2.93 9.02
N ASN A 146 -10.61 -1.96 9.39
CA ASN A 146 -11.42 -2.03 10.61
C ASN A 146 -12.61 -2.99 10.46
N GLU A 147 -13.34 -2.90 9.35
CA GLU A 147 -14.61 -3.60 9.13
C GLU A 147 -14.44 -5.07 8.72
N LEU A 148 -13.36 -5.44 8.02
CA LEU A 148 -13.14 -6.81 7.53
C LEU A 148 -12.58 -7.74 8.62
N PRO A 149 -12.85 -9.05 8.54
CA PRO A 149 -12.32 -10.01 9.50
C PRO A 149 -10.82 -10.22 9.30
N ILE A 150 -10.17 -10.83 10.31
CA ILE A 150 -8.70 -10.82 10.43
C ILE A 150 -8.01 -11.51 9.23
N GLU A 151 -8.66 -12.48 8.60
CA GLU A 151 -8.17 -13.27 7.46
C GLU A 151 -7.91 -12.42 6.21
N LEU A 152 -8.53 -11.24 6.10
CA LEU A 152 -8.33 -10.32 4.97
C LEU A 152 -7.38 -9.17 5.29
N THR A 153 -6.95 -9.03 6.55
CA THR A 153 -6.13 -7.90 7.04
C THR A 153 -4.87 -7.70 6.22
N THR A 154 -4.07 -8.75 6.03
CA THR A 154 -2.82 -8.69 5.26
C THR A 154 -3.06 -8.14 3.85
N ARG A 155 -4.13 -8.60 3.18
CA ARG A 155 -4.46 -8.18 1.82
C ARG A 155 -4.93 -6.72 1.74
N VAL A 156 -5.65 -6.25 2.75
CA VAL A 156 -6.00 -4.83 2.88
C VAL A 156 -4.74 -3.99 3.07
N LEU A 157 -3.86 -4.40 3.98
CA LEU A 157 -2.61 -3.69 4.26
C LEU A 157 -1.69 -3.66 3.03
N GLN A 158 -1.63 -4.71 2.22
CA GLN A 158 -0.88 -4.72 0.96
C GLN A 158 -1.37 -3.64 -0.02
N ASN A 159 -2.69 -3.43 -0.13
CA ASN A 159 -3.24 -2.33 -0.93
C ASN A 159 -2.85 -0.97 -0.34
N ILE A 160 -2.94 -0.81 0.99
CA ILE A 160 -2.53 0.41 1.70
C ILE A 160 -1.04 0.69 1.48
N VAL A 161 -0.18 -0.33 1.47
CA VAL A 161 1.25 -0.19 1.14
C VAL A 161 1.41 0.41 -0.25
N GLN A 162 0.74 -0.14 -1.27
CA GLN A 162 0.86 0.39 -2.64
C GLN A 162 0.34 1.83 -2.75
N LEU A 163 -0.81 2.12 -2.13
CA LEU A 163 -1.40 3.47 -2.12
C LEU A 163 -0.56 4.49 -1.36
N SER A 164 0.11 4.06 -0.28
CA SER A 164 1.08 4.89 0.47
C SER A 164 2.39 5.06 -0.31
N SER A 165 2.63 4.19 -1.30
CA SER A 165 3.82 4.19 -2.14
C SER A 165 3.68 5.04 -3.41
N LEU A 166 2.52 5.65 -3.66
CA LEU A 166 2.30 6.55 -4.80
C LEU A 166 3.38 7.64 -4.85
N ARG A 167 4.03 7.78 -6.00
CA ARG A 167 5.14 8.72 -6.17
C ARG A 167 4.68 10.14 -5.85
N ARG A 168 5.37 10.81 -4.94
CA ARG A 168 5.00 12.15 -4.45
C ARG A 168 4.81 13.22 -5.53
N THR A 169 5.48 13.08 -6.68
CA THR A 169 5.37 14.01 -7.82
C THR A 169 4.09 13.83 -8.63
N LEU A 170 3.29 12.79 -8.34
CA LEU A 170 1.94 12.64 -8.86
C LEU A 170 1.03 13.79 -8.37
N PHE A 171 1.31 14.32 -7.18
CA PHE A 171 0.53 15.35 -6.50
C PHE A 171 1.21 16.72 -6.54
N SER A 172 0.40 17.77 -6.60
CA SER A 172 0.84 19.12 -6.24
C SER A 172 1.06 19.25 -4.73
N ASN A 173 1.70 20.33 -4.27
CA ASN A 173 2.00 20.50 -2.84
C ASN A 173 0.75 20.47 -1.94
N PRO A 174 -0.38 21.14 -2.27
CA PRO A 174 -1.58 21.07 -1.43
C PRO A 174 -2.19 19.66 -1.38
N GLU A 175 -2.36 19.02 -2.53
CA GLU A 175 -2.92 17.67 -2.60
C GLU A 175 -2.03 16.64 -1.89
N ARG A 176 -0.71 16.80 -1.99
CA ARG A 176 0.25 15.95 -1.27
C ARG A 176 0.07 16.07 0.24
N GLN A 177 -0.15 17.29 0.74
CA GLN A 177 -0.44 17.51 2.16
C GLN A 177 -1.79 16.89 2.55
N THR A 178 -2.84 17.06 1.75
CA THR A 178 -4.15 16.43 1.97
C THR A 178 -4.02 14.91 2.05
N TYR A 179 -3.44 14.29 1.02
CA TYR A 179 -3.29 12.84 0.97
C TYR A 179 -2.45 12.29 2.13
N LEU A 180 -1.37 12.99 2.51
CA LEU A 180 -0.57 12.64 3.69
C LEU A 180 -1.41 12.65 4.98
N THR A 181 -2.26 13.66 5.17
CA THR A 181 -3.16 13.73 6.33
C THR A 181 -4.06 12.49 6.42
N HIS A 182 -4.61 12.00 5.30
CA HIS A 182 -5.42 10.78 5.30
C HIS A 182 -4.60 9.53 5.67
N ILE A 183 -3.36 9.40 5.17
CA ILE A 183 -2.49 8.27 5.55
C ILE A 183 -2.17 8.32 7.05
N VAL A 184 -1.76 9.48 7.58
CA VAL A 184 -1.39 9.64 8.99
C VAL A 184 -2.58 9.35 9.91
N LYS A 185 -3.79 9.81 9.55
CA LYS A 185 -5.03 9.46 10.27
C LYS A 185 -5.30 7.96 10.27
N GLY A 186 -5.13 7.29 9.14
CA GLY A 186 -5.30 5.84 9.03
C GLY A 186 -4.27 5.07 9.86
N VAL A 187 -2.99 5.45 9.79
CA VAL A 187 -1.92 4.87 10.61
C VAL A 187 -2.19 5.06 12.10
N LYS A 188 -2.66 6.25 12.51
CA LYS A 188 -3.09 6.52 13.88
C LYS A 188 -4.19 5.54 14.32
N ALA A 189 -5.23 5.39 13.52
CA ALA A 189 -6.37 4.53 13.85
C ALA A 189 -5.96 3.05 14.01
N ILE A 190 -5.06 2.56 13.14
CA ILE A 190 -4.49 1.21 13.28
C ILE A 190 -3.71 1.10 14.60
N MET A 191 -2.91 2.10 14.93
CA MET A 191 -2.10 2.10 16.15
C MET A 191 -2.93 2.19 17.45
N GLU A 192 -4.09 2.84 17.40
CA GLU A 192 -5.02 2.89 18.53
C GLU A 192 -5.75 1.54 18.73
N GLN A 193 -5.78 0.67 17.72
CA GLN A 193 -6.41 -0.66 17.75
C GLN A 193 -5.53 -1.73 17.07
N PRO A 194 -4.39 -2.11 17.67
CA PRO A 194 -3.38 -2.94 17.01
C PRO A 194 -3.68 -4.44 17.00
N ASP A 195 -4.88 -4.88 17.41
CA ASP A 195 -5.19 -6.30 17.62
C ASP A 195 -4.99 -7.16 16.36
N LYS A 196 -5.29 -6.61 15.17
CA LYS A 196 -5.09 -7.34 13.90
C LYS A 196 -3.61 -7.37 13.44
N LEU A 197 -2.72 -6.61 14.08
CA LEU A 197 -1.28 -6.63 13.82
C LEU A 197 -0.54 -7.74 14.56
N ARG A 198 -1.24 -8.59 15.33
CA ARG A 198 -0.62 -9.75 16.00
C ARG A 198 -0.16 -10.84 15.01
N GLN A 199 -0.75 -10.88 13.81
CA GLN A 199 -0.31 -11.79 12.75
C GLN A 199 0.97 -11.26 12.09
N GLN A 200 1.96 -12.14 11.90
CA GLN A 200 3.28 -11.77 11.39
C GLN A 200 3.21 -11.06 10.02
N GLU A 201 2.34 -11.51 9.13
CA GLU A 201 2.18 -10.93 7.80
C GLU A 201 1.55 -9.54 7.88
N SER A 202 0.51 -9.36 8.69
CA SER A 202 -0.13 -8.06 8.89
C SER A 202 0.82 -7.06 9.56
N PHE A 203 1.58 -7.51 10.57
CA PHE A 203 2.64 -6.74 11.18
C PHE A 203 3.68 -6.26 10.16
N HIS A 204 4.14 -7.16 9.29
CA HIS A 204 5.12 -6.86 8.26
C HIS A 204 4.62 -5.78 7.29
N GLU A 205 3.39 -5.95 6.79
CA GLU A 205 2.78 -4.97 5.87
C GLU A 205 2.59 -3.61 6.54
N PHE A 206 2.21 -3.58 7.82
CA PHE A 206 2.14 -2.32 8.56
C PHE A 206 3.51 -1.64 8.70
N CYS A 207 4.57 -2.39 9.00
CA CYS A 207 5.94 -1.84 9.01
C CYS A 207 6.33 -1.23 7.65
N ARG A 208 5.92 -1.85 6.54
CA ARG A 208 6.12 -1.29 5.19
C ARG A 208 5.38 0.04 5.03
N ILE A 209 4.13 0.16 5.48
CA ILE A 209 3.37 1.44 5.45
C ILE A 209 4.12 2.53 6.21
N VAL A 210 4.60 2.24 7.42
CA VAL A 210 5.35 3.19 8.25
C VAL A 210 6.62 3.68 7.52
N SER A 211 7.38 2.77 6.91
CA SER A 211 8.56 3.15 6.12
C SER A 211 8.21 4.08 4.96
N ARG A 212 7.06 3.88 4.29
CA ARG A 212 6.61 4.73 3.17
C ARG A 212 6.29 6.16 3.57
N LEU A 213 5.82 6.41 4.80
CA LEU A 213 5.58 7.77 5.29
C LEU A 213 6.82 8.65 5.13
N LYS A 214 7.99 8.14 5.53
CA LYS A 214 9.23 8.91 5.39
C LYS A 214 9.91 8.74 4.02
N GLY A 215 9.69 7.61 3.35
CA GLY A 215 10.18 7.41 1.99
C GLY A 215 9.58 8.40 0.98
N ASN A 216 8.29 8.74 1.14
CA ASN A 216 7.55 9.56 0.17
C ASN A 216 7.33 11.01 0.60
N TYR A 217 7.39 11.30 1.89
CA TYR A 217 7.10 12.63 2.43
C TYR A 217 8.28 13.19 3.23
N GLN A 218 8.45 14.51 3.17
CA GLN A 218 9.48 15.18 3.95
C GLN A 218 9.05 15.31 5.41
N LEU A 219 10.02 15.35 6.32
CA LEU A 219 9.75 15.53 7.75
C LEU A 219 8.91 16.78 8.03
N ILE A 220 9.18 17.89 7.33
CA ILE A 220 8.41 19.13 7.48
C ILE A 220 6.94 18.98 7.04
N GLU A 221 6.61 18.04 6.15
CA GLU A 221 5.24 17.77 5.71
C GLU A 221 4.50 16.93 6.74
N LEU A 222 5.20 15.94 7.32
CA LEU A 222 4.69 15.14 8.43
C LEU A 222 4.40 16.02 9.64
N MET A 223 5.29 16.93 10.00
CA MET A 223 5.13 17.85 11.14
C MET A 223 3.94 18.81 10.99
N LYS A 224 3.47 19.06 9.76
CA LYS A 224 2.30 19.91 9.49
C LYS A 224 0.97 19.19 9.67
N VAL A 225 0.98 17.86 9.81
CA VAL A 225 -0.23 17.09 10.06
C VAL A 225 -0.60 17.25 11.54
N GLU A 226 -1.87 17.59 11.81
CA GLU A 226 -2.39 17.84 13.17
C GLU A 226 -2.09 16.67 14.12
N GLU A 227 -2.23 15.44 13.63
CA GLU A 227 -2.02 14.22 14.40
C GLU A 227 -0.55 13.82 14.57
N TYR A 228 0.42 14.57 14.02
CA TYR A 228 1.84 14.20 14.00
C TYR A 228 2.38 13.80 15.38
N SER A 229 2.13 14.63 16.39
CA SER A 229 2.65 14.43 17.75
C SER A 229 2.15 13.13 18.39
N THR A 230 0.89 12.77 18.12
CA THR A 230 0.27 11.54 18.60
C THR A 230 0.81 10.34 17.85
N VAL A 231 0.86 10.41 16.52
CA VAL A 231 1.32 9.30 15.69
C VAL A 231 2.79 8.98 15.91
N ILE A 232 3.65 9.99 16.03
CA ILE A 232 5.08 9.74 16.26
C ILE A 232 5.33 9.10 17.63
N ALA A 233 4.51 9.43 18.64
CA ALA A 233 4.56 8.80 19.96
C ALA A 233 4.11 7.33 19.90
N LEU A 234 2.97 7.06 19.25
CA LEU A 234 2.45 5.70 19.05
C LEU A 234 3.43 4.83 18.26
N LEU A 235 4.03 5.36 17.19
CA LEU A 235 5.04 4.64 16.40
C LEU A 235 6.32 4.39 17.20
N ALA A 236 6.71 5.28 18.11
CA ALA A 236 7.87 5.07 18.96
C ALA A 236 7.63 3.91 19.93
N ASP A 237 6.50 3.93 20.64
CA ASP A 237 6.10 2.85 21.54
C ASP A 237 5.97 1.51 20.80
N PHE A 238 5.30 1.52 19.64
CA PHE A 238 5.21 0.35 18.76
C PHE A 238 6.58 -0.19 18.36
N THR A 239 7.52 0.69 17.99
CA THR A 239 8.87 0.29 17.59
C THR A 239 9.60 -0.32 18.78
N GLU A 240 9.51 0.28 19.97
CA GLU A 240 10.13 -0.26 21.18
C GLU A 240 9.57 -1.66 21.53
N GLN A 241 8.26 -1.84 21.46
CA GLN A 241 7.62 -3.14 21.70
C GLN A 241 8.04 -4.18 20.65
N SER A 242 8.04 -3.79 19.38
CA SER A 242 8.47 -4.62 18.26
C SER A 242 9.92 -5.10 18.39
N LEU A 243 10.81 -4.24 18.91
CA LEU A 243 12.22 -4.57 19.12
C LEU A 243 12.45 -5.56 20.27
N ARG A 244 11.53 -5.60 21.25
CA ARG A 244 11.58 -6.53 22.40
C ARG A 244 10.92 -7.88 22.10
N ALA A 245 10.03 -7.93 21.10
CA ALA A 245 9.33 -9.14 20.72
C ALA A 245 10.21 -10.05 19.84
N TYR A 246 10.56 -11.22 20.37
CA TYR A 246 11.45 -12.20 19.72
C TYR A 246 10.82 -12.89 18.50
N GLU A 247 9.48 -12.93 18.43
CA GLU A 247 8.73 -13.66 17.41
C GLU A 247 8.65 -12.95 16.05
N PHE A 248 8.96 -11.64 15.99
CA PHE A 248 8.85 -10.88 14.75
C PHE A 248 10.17 -10.86 13.97
N SER A 249 10.07 -11.13 12.66
CA SER A 249 11.20 -11.28 11.75
C SER A 249 12.09 -10.02 11.66
N ALA A 250 13.40 -10.23 11.54
CA ALA A 250 14.39 -9.17 11.29
C ALA A 250 14.06 -8.28 10.07
N ASN A 251 13.42 -8.87 9.05
CA ASN A 251 12.99 -8.17 7.84
C ASN A 251 11.95 -7.08 8.11
N SER A 252 11.09 -7.26 9.12
CA SER A 252 10.05 -6.27 9.47
C SER A 252 10.65 -5.13 10.29
N THR A 253 11.56 -5.46 11.22
CA THR A 253 12.31 -4.47 12.01
C THR A 253 13.11 -3.51 11.13
N TYR A 254 13.66 -3.99 10.02
CA TYR A 254 14.36 -3.15 9.04
C TYR A 254 13.54 -1.94 8.63
N TYR A 255 12.26 -2.11 8.27
CA TYR A 255 11.41 -1.00 7.83
C TYR A 255 11.19 0.06 8.90
N LEU A 256 10.99 -0.34 10.16
CA LEU A 256 10.82 0.60 11.27
C LEU A 256 12.12 1.36 11.54
N LEU A 257 13.25 0.68 11.58
CA LEU A 257 14.54 1.33 11.81
C LEU A 257 14.93 2.25 10.65
N SER A 258 14.65 1.86 9.40
CA SER A 258 14.83 2.70 8.22
C SER A 258 13.95 3.95 8.27
N PHE A 259 12.71 3.84 8.75
CA PHE A 259 11.87 5.02 9.01
C PHE A 259 12.55 5.98 9.98
N TRP A 260 12.94 5.52 11.17
CA TRP A 260 13.57 6.36 12.19
C TRP A 260 14.89 6.96 11.73
N GLN A 261 15.75 6.16 11.06
CA GLN A 261 17.00 6.63 10.50
C GLN A 261 16.76 7.78 9.51
N ARG A 262 15.83 7.61 8.55
CA ARG A 262 15.52 8.66 7.56
C ARG A 262 14.88 9.89 8.21
N MET A 263 14.09 9.72 9.28
CA MET A 263 13.53 10.82 10.07
C MET A 263 14.65 11.64 10.71
N VAL A 264 15.57 11.01 11.45
CA VAL A 264 16.70 11.70 12.11
C VAL A 264 17.64 12.35 11.10
N SER A 265 18.00 11.65 10.01
CA SER A 265 18.86 12.22 8.96
C SER A 265 18.25 13.46 8.29
N SER A 266 16.94 13.68 8.41
CA SER A 266 16.28 14.87 7.86
C SER A 266 16.28 16.08 8.81
N VAL A 267 16.59 15.89 10.10
CA VAL A 267 16.53 16.94 11.14
C VAL A 267 17.38 18.17 10.79
N PRO A 268 18.63 18.05 10.30
CA PRO A 268 19.45 19.22 9.97
C PRO A 268 18.84 20.15 8.91
N TYR A 269 17.89 19.64 8.12
CA TYR A 269 17.22 20.37 7.05
C TYR A 269 15.87 20.96 7.48
N VAL A 270 15.41 20.70 8.70
CA VAL A 270 14.15 21.22 9.22
C VAL A 270 14.35 22.63 9.74
N LYS A 271 13.72 23.60 9.08
CA LYS A 271 13.59 24.98 9.54
C LYS A 271 12.14 25.23 9.97
N ALA A 272 11.69 24.51 10.98
CA ALA A 272 10.34 24.64 11.55
C ALA A 272 10.43 25.16 12.99
N ALA A 273 9.46 25.98 13.40
CA ALA A 273 9.36 26.46 14.79
C ALA A 273 8.87 25.34 15.73
N ASP A 274 8.02 24.45 15.22
CA ASP A 274 7.44 23.36 16.00
C ASP A 274 8.46 22.24 16.27
N PRO A 275 8.41 21.59 17.45
CA PRO A 275 9.35 20.56 17.81
C PRO A 275 9.11 19.29 16.99
N HIS A 276 10.16 18.76 16.38
CA HIS A 276 10.09 17.50 15.61
C HIS A 276 9.94 16.25 16.49
N LEU A 277 10.09 16.34 17.82
CA LEU A 277 9.97 15.26 18.82
C LEU A 277 10.94 14.07 18.69
N LEU A 278 11.72 13.98 17.61
CA LEU A 278 12.70 12.89 17.42
C LEU A 278 13.77 12.81 18.53
N ASN A 279 14.14 13.94 19.14
CA ASN A 279 15.09 13.96 20.27
C ASN A 279 14.54 13.25 21.52
N LEU A 280 13.22 13.11 21.63
CA LEU A 280 12.58 12.41 22.75
C LEU A 280 12.55 10.89 22.51
N TYR A 281 12.25 10.47 21.28
CA TYR A 281 11.95 9.07 20.96
C TYR A 281 13.15 8.29 20.43
N CYS A 282 13.98 8.88 19.57
CA CYS A 282 15.09 8.16 18.93
C CYS A 282 16.14 7.63 19.95
N PRO A 283 16.49 8.35 21.03
CA PRO A 283 17.35 7.80 22.07
C PRO A 283 16.75 6.56 22.76
N LYS A 284 15.44 6.56 23.04
CA LYS A 284 14.74 5.43 23.68
C LYS A 284 14.71 4.20 22.79
N ILE A 285 14.42 4.40 21.51
CA ILE A 285 14.43 3.34 20.49
C ILE A 285 15.84 2.74 20.36
N THR A 286 16.87 3.60 20.34
CA THR A 286 18.28 3.15 20.26
C THR A 286 18.67 2.33 21.49
N ALA A 287 18.34 2.80 22.69
CA ALA A 287 18.59 2.08 23.94
C ALA A 287 17.87 0.72 23.93
N THR A 288 16.60 0.68 23.53
CA THR A 288 15.80 -0.54 23.43
C THR A 288 16.38 -1.53 22.42
N TYR A 289 16.87 -1.05 21.27
CA TYR A 289 17.54 -1.91 20.28
C TYR A 289 18.80 -2.54 20.85
N VAL A 290 19.67 -1.75 21.49
CA VAL A 290 20.91 -2.27 22.09
C VAL A 290 20.59 -3.28 23.18
N GLU A 291 19.64 -2.96 24.05
CA GLU A 291 19.19 -3.86 25.12
C GLU A 291 18.66 -5.18 24.56
N SER A 292 17.76 -5.14 23.56
CA SER A 292 17.17 -6.37 23.02
C SER A 292 18.21 -7.26 22.33
N ARG A 293 19.21 -6.66 21.65
CA ARG A 293 20.32 -7.42 21.05
C ARG A 293 21.25 -8.04 22.10
N LEU A 294 21.51 -7.34 23.20
CA LEU A 294 22.28 -7.90 24.32
C LEU A 294 21.54 -9.06 25.00
N GLN A 295 20.23 -8.93 25.21
CA GLN A 295 19.39 -10.00 25.74
C GLN A 295 19.38 -11.21 24.80
N TYR A 296 19.23 -10.99 23.50
CA TYR A 296 19.28 -12.05 22.49
C TYR A 296 20.64 -12.78 22.51
N ALA A 297 21.75 -12.04 22.54
CA ALA A 297 23.08 -12.63 22.62
C ALA A 297 23.28 -13.49 23.88
N ARG A 298 22.70 -13.08 25.02
CA ARG A 298 22.72 -13.86 26.26
C ARG A 298 21.84 -15.11 26.22
N ALA A 299 20.74 -15.08 25.47
CA ALA A 299 19.83 -16.22 25.37
C ALA A 299 20.33 -17.32 24.44
N VAL A 300 21.22 -17.00 23.50
CA VAL A 300 21.78 -17.93 22.50
C VAL A 300 23.22 -18.38 22.84
N ALA A 301 23.84 -17.77 23.86
CA ALA A 301 25.14 -18.17 24.40
C ALA A 301 25.00 -19.30 25.45
#